data_AF-A0AAN7FEN4-F1
#
_entry.id   AF-A0AAN7FEN4-F1
#
_cell.length_a   1.000
_cell.length_b   1.000
_cell.length_c   1.000
_cell.angle_alpha   90.00
_cell.angle_beta   90.00
_cell.angle_gamma   90.00
#
_symmetry.space_group_name_H-M   'P 1'
#
loop_
_entity.id
_entity.type
_entity.pdbx_description
1 polymer ?
#
loop_
_entity_poly.entity_id
_entity_poly.type
_entity_poly.pdbx_seq_one_letter_code
_entity_poly.pdbx_strand_id
1 'polypeptide(L)'
;MVVFLGQALATSIIQVALDRLASHEVIDYFKGRKLNQKLLQNLEFVLLSANSVLIDAEEKQFTNSAVKKWLDELKDAVYVADDLLDEIATKALRSKLEAKLQTRTKKVWRFVSTLFDKKIQSKLENVLGILQILIEQKKVHNLKEVAGGVTLPPRQLTTSCPEEYGVYGRDIDKEEIFKKLQLDNANGDEICVVPIVGMGGVGKTTLARLVYNDNRVKENFDLKAWVCVSDTFDGSRIAKTILEEVTLSNCDIHSLNLLQIRIRESLKGKKFLLVLDDV
;
A
#
# COMPACT_ATOMS: atom_id res chain seq x y z
N MET A 1 -7.13 8.38 -14.62
CA MET A 1 -5.96 7.56 -14.22
C MET A 1 -4.96 8.31 -13.31
N VAL A 2 -4.87 9.65 -13.33
CA VAL A 2 -3.89 10.42 -12.52
C VAL A 2 -4.34 10.65 -11.05
N VAL A 3 -5.64 10.60 -10.77
CA VAL A 3 -6.21 10.92 -9.45
C VAL A 3 -5.80 9.92 -8.35
N PHE A 4 -5.78 8.62 -8.65
CA PHE A 4 -5.49 7.56 -7.67
C PHE A 4 -4.03 7.41 -7.27
N LEU A 5 -3.09 7.81 -8.15
CA LEU A 5 -1.67 7.74 -7.82
C LEU A 5 -1.27 8.84 -6.82
N GLY A 6 -1.94 10.00 -6.86
CA GLY A 6 -1.81 11.07 -5.86
C GLY A 6 -2.27 10.59 -4.49
N GLN A 7 -3.59 10.39 -4.34
CA GLN A 7 -4.22 9.26 -3.63
C GLN A 7 -3.37 8.53 -2.58
N ALA A 8 -2.76 7.47 -3.10
CA ALA A 8 -2.03 6.49 -2.33
C ALA A 8 -0.67 7.00 -1.83
N LEU A 9 -0.06 7.97 -2.51
CA LEU A 9 1.29 8.42 -2.18
C LEU A 9 1.33 9.37 -0.98
N ALA A 10 0.41 10.33 -0.85
CA ALA A 10 0.45 11.24 0.31
C ALA A 10 -0.17 10.61 1.57
N THR A 11 -1.13 9.69 1.42
CA THR A 11 -1.64 8.91 2.55
C THR A 11 -0.57 7.96 3.09
N SER A 12 0.18 7.30 2.20
CA SER A 12 1.21 6.33 2.60
C SER A 12 2.40 6.99 3.31
N ILE A 13 2.86 8.16 2.87
CA ILE A 13 4.00 8.82 3.54
C ILE A 13 3.68 9.24 4.97
N ILE A 14 2.47 9.78 5.24
CA ILE A 14 2.07 10.16 6.60
C ILE A 14 1.96 8.91 7.47
N GLN A 15 1.42 7.81 6.93
CA GLN A 15 1.32 6.55 7.68
C GLN A 15 2.71 5.98 8.01
N VAL A 16 3.65 5.99 7.06
CA VAL A 16 5.03 5.53 7.31
C VAL A 16 5.68 6.37 8.42
N ALA A 17 5.50 7.69 8.40
CA ALA A 17 6.02 8.56 9.45
C ALA A 17 5.37 8.27 10.81
N LEU A 18 4.06 8.01 10.86
CA LEU A 18 3.33 7.63 12.09
C LEU A 18 3.81 6.28 12.63
N ASP A 19 3.98 5.28 11.77
CA ASP A 19 4.47 3.95 12.16
C ASP A 19 5.92 4.04 12.69
N ARG A 20 6.77 4.83 12.03
CA ARG A 20 8.16 5.07 12.47
C ARG A 20 8.21 5.86 13.78
N LEU A 21 7.32 6.82 13.97
CA LEU A 21 7.16 7.56 15.23
C LEU A 21 6.76 6.64 16.39
N ALA A 22 5.87 5.67 16.13
CA ALA A 22 5.42 4.68 17.09
C ALA A 22 6.43 3.53 17.34
N SER A 23 7.55 3.50 16.60
CA SER A 23 8.57 2.46 16.75
C SER A 23 9.22 2.47 18.14
N HIS A 24 9.54 1.27 18.64
CA HIS A 24 10.23 1.12 19.93
C HIS A 24 11.59 1.82 19.92
N GLU A 25 12.28 1.87 18.78
CA GLU A 25 13.56 2.53 18.61
C GLU A 25 13.46 4.03 18.93
N VAL A 26 12.49 4.73 18.34
CA VAL A 26 12.29 6.18 18.56
C VAL A 26 11.81 6.46 19.98
N ILE A 27 10.83 5.70 20.46
CA ILE A 27 10.27 5.87 21.81
C ILE A 27 11.34 5.62 22.88
N ASP A 28 12.08 4.51 22.78
CA ASP A 28 13.15 4.16 23.72
C ASP A 28 14.27 5.20 23.69
N TYR A 29 14.60 5.73 22.51
CA TYR A 29 15.63 6.75 22.36
C TYR A 29 15.27 8.02 23.15
N PHE A 30 14.04 8.53 22.97
CA PHE A 30 13.58 9.71 23.69
C PHE A 30 13.49 9.48 25.19
N LYS A 31 13.00 8.31 25.63
CA LYS A 31 12.95 7.92 27.05
C LYS A 31 14.35 7.81 27.65
N GLY A 32 15.25 7.06 27.01
CA GLY A 32 16.60 6.79 27.50
C GLY A 32 17.50 8.03 27.54
N ARG A 33 17.28 8.98 26.63
CA ARG A 33 18.01 10.26 26.58
C ARG A 33 17.33 11.40 27.34
N LYS A 34 16.15 11.17 27.94
CA LYS A 34 15.33 12.18 28.63
C LYS A 34 15.00 13.38 27.73
N LEU A 35 14.75 13.12 26.44
CA LEU A 35 14.34 14.16 25.49
C LEU A 35 12.87 14.52 25.69
N ASN A 36 12.47 15.67 25.15
CA ASN A 36 11.12 16.20 25.31
C ASN A 36 10.09 15.32 24.57
N GLN A 37 9.42 14.44 25.31
CA GLN A 37 8.39 13.54 24.77
C GLN A 37 7.18 14.29 24.20
N LYS A 38 6.94 15.52 24.66
CA LYS A 38 5.87 16.36 24.09
C LYS A 38 6.10 16.67 22.61
N LEU A 39 7.34 16.67 22.15
CA LEU A 39 7.63 16.86 20.72
C LEU A 39 7.10 15.71 19.87
N LEU A 40 7.27 14.46 20.33
CA LEU A 40 6.74 13.29 19.63
C LEU A 40 5.21 13.28 19.65
N GLN A 41 4.60 13.56 20.80
CA GLN A 41 3.14 13.63 20.93
C GLN A 41 2.54 14.74 20.05
N ASN A 42 3.18 15.91 19.99
CA ASN A 42 2.72 17.01 19.15
C ASN A 42 2.88 16.66 17.67
N LEU A 43 3.98 16.00 17.28
CA LEU A 43 4.18 15.55 15.91
C LEU A 43 3.13 14.51 15.51
N GLU A 44 2.85 13.54 16.37
CA GLU A 44 1.79 12.55 16.19
C GLU A 44 0.43 13.23 15.94
N PHE A 45 0.05 14.15 16.82
CA PHE A 45 -1.21 14.89 16.72
C PHE A 45 -1.33 15.68 15.41
N VAL A 46 -0.24 16.34 15.00
CA VAL A 46 -0.21 17.15 13.78
C VAL A 46 -0.25 16.27 12.53
N LEU A 47 0.45 15.14 12.51
CA LEU A 47 0.39 14.17 11.40
C LEU A 47 -1.00 13.54 11.28
N LEU A 48 -1.64 13.17 12.40
CA LEU A 48 -3.03 12.68 12.40
C LEU A 48 -4.01 13.76 11.89
N SER A 49 -3.81 15.02 12.30
CA SER A 49 -4.62 16.15 11.84
C SER A 49 -4.43 16.44 10.34
N ALA A 50 -3.23 16.19 9.80
CA ALA A 50 -2.97 16.30 8.37
C ALA A 50 -3.62 15.15 7.60
N ASN A 51 -3.51 13.93 8.13
CA ASN A 51 -4.07 12.74 7.52
C ASN A 51 -5.59 12.83 7.34
N SER A 52 -6.30 13.45 8.30
CA SER A 52 -7.77 13.55 8.27
C SER A 52 -8.33 14.43 7.15
N VAL A 53 -7.52 15.30 6.56
CA VAL A 53 -7.91 16.21 5.46
C VAL A 53 -7.25 15.87 4.12
N LEU A 54 -6.40 14.84 4.10
CA LEU A 54 -5.52 14.55 2.97
C LEU A 54 -6.30 14.07 1.74
N ILE A 55 -7.34 13.25 1.95
CA ILE A 55 -8.22 12.77 0.87
C ILE A 55 -8.88 13.96 0.13
N ASP A 56 -9.49 14.88 0.87
CA ASP A 56 -10.15 16.07 0.32
C ASP A 56 -9.14 17.03 -0.35
N ALA A 57 -7.94 17.17 0.22
CA ALA A 57 -6.87 17.96 -0.39
C ALA A 57 -6.39 17.36 -1.72
N GLU A 58 -6.24 16.05 -1.80
CA GLU A 58 -5.79 15.37 -3.02
C GLU A 58 -6.83 15.41 -4.14
N GLU A 59 -8.12 15.40 -3.83
CA GLU A 59 -9.17 15.61 -4.82
C GLU A 59 -9.15 17.06 -5.34
N LYS A 60 -9.00 18.03 -4.43
CA LYS A 60 -9.00 19.46 -4.75
C LYS A 60 -7.71 19.93 -5.43
N GLN A 61 -6.59 19.20 -5.35
CA GLN A 61 -5.32 19.63 -5.95
C GLN A 61 -5.41 19.84 -7.48
N PHE A 62 -6.35 19.16 -8.15
CA PHE A 62 -6.53 19.26 -9.61
C PHE A 62 -7.32 20.49 -10.04
N THR A 63 -8.11 21.06 -9.14
CA THR A 63 -9.00 22.21 -9.42
C THR A 63 -8.55 23.48 -8.69
N ASN A 64 -7.77 23.35 -7.63
CA ASN A 64 -7.31 24.45 -6.79
C ASN A 64 -5.78 24.43 -6.63
N SER A 65 -5.10 25.38 -7.29
CA SER A 65 -3.64 25.51 -7.25
C SER A 65 -3.09 25.84 -5.86
N ALA A 66 -3.88 26.54 -5.03
CA ALA A 66 -3.49 26.84 -3.66
C ALA A 66 -3.49 25.57 -2.78
N VAL A 67 -4.48 24.69 -2.98
CA VAL A 67 -4.52 23.38 -2.31
C VAL A 67 -3.38 22.48 -2.79
N LYS A 68 -3.07 22.49 -4.09
CA LYS A 68 -1.91 21.75 -4.62
C LYS A 68 -0.62 22.20 -3.95
N LYS A 69 -0.36 23.51 -3.91
CA LYS A 69 0.84 24.06 -3.27
C LYS A 69 0.92 23.70 -1.79
N TRP A 70 -0.21 23.82 -1.07
CA TRP A 70 -0.30 23.41 0.33
C TRP A 70 0.02 21.91 0.53
N LEU A 71 -0.50 21.05 -0.35
CA LEU A 71 -0.25 19.61 -0.30
C LEU A 71 1.22 19.27 -0.60
N ASP A 72 1.86 19.97 -1.54
CA ASP A 72 3.29 19.82 -1.83
C ASP A 72 4.15 20.23 -0.62
N GLU A 73 3.85 21.37 0.01
CA GLU A 73 4.54 21.83 1.24
C GLU A 73 4.33 20.87 2.42
N LEU A 74 3.12 20.28 2.55
CA LEU A 74 2.84 19.24 3.54
C LEU A 74 3.69 18.00 3.31
N LYS A 75 3.77 17.50 2.07
CA LYS A 75 4.58 16.33 1.72
C LYS A 75 6.05 16.57 2.06
N ASP A 76 6.60 17.72 1.67
CA ASP A 76 7.99 18.06 1.94
C ASP A 76 8.27 18.06 3.45
N ALA A 77 7.38 18.67 4.25
CA ALA A 77 7.53 18.68 5.71
C ALA A 77 7.45 17.27 6.33
N VAL A 78 6.56 16.41 5.81
CA VAL A 78 6.43 15.01 6.26
C VAL A 78 7.65 14.18 5.87
N TYR A 79 8.22 14.35 4.67
CA TYR A 79 9.48 13.69 4.28
C TYR A 79 10.61 14.04 5.24
N VAL A 80 10.76 15.33 5.57
CA VAL A 80 11.79 15.75 6.53
C VAL A 80 11.52 15.16 7.92
N ALA A 81 10.25 15.04 8.35
CA ALA A 81 9.91 14.38 9.60
C ALA A 81 10.31 12.89 9.58
N ASP A 82 9.94 12.18 8.52
CA ASP A 82 10.20 10.75 8.34
C ASP A 82 11.70 10.42 8.32
N ASP A 83 12.49 11.23 7.60
CA ASP A 83 13.95 11.13 7.56
C ASP A 83 14.58 11.32 8.95
N LEU A 84 14.05 12.26 9.75
CA LEU A 84 14.55 12.48 11.11
C LEU A 84 14.21 11.32 12.03
N LEU A 85 13.01 10.76 11.91
CA LEU A 85 12.59 9.58 12.67
C LEU A 85 13.46 8.37 12.32
N ASP A 86 13.87 8.22 11.06
CA ASP A 86 14.82 7.17 10.64
C ASP A 86 16.22 7.38 11.19
N GLU A 87 16.72 8.63 11.15
CA GLU A 87 18.02 9.00 11.71
C GLU A 87 18.08 8.66 13.21
N ILE A 88 16.97 8.90 13.94
CA ILE A 88 16.80 8.52 15.34
C ILE A 88 16.79 7.00 15.51
N ALA A 89 15.97 6.28 14.76
CA ALA A 89 15.84 4.83 14.87
C ALA A 89 17.17 4.11 14.60
N THR A 90 17.86 4.51 13.52
CA THR A 90 19.19 4.02 13.16
C THR A 90 20.20 4.26 14.28
N LYS A 91 20.18 5.45 14.89
CA LYS A 91 21.10 5.75 15.99
C LYS A 91 20.75 5.00 17.28
N ALA A 92 19.47 4.74 17.55
CA ALA A 92 19.03 3.94 18.68
C ALA A 92 19.57 2.51 18.56
N LEU A 93 19.45 1.90 17.38
CA LEU A 93 20.00 0.57 17.08
C LEU A 93 21.53 0.54 17.22
N ARG A 94 22.23 1.53 16.66
CA ARG A 94 23.68 1.65 16.80
C ARG A 94 24.12 1.77 18.26
N SER A 95 23.40 2.56 19.05
CA SER A 95 23.69 2.71 20.49
C SER A 95 23.49 1.39 21.25
N LYS A 96 22.44 0.61 20.92
CA LYS A 96 22.20 -0.72 21.48
C LYS A 96 23.32 -1.70 21.11
N LEU A 97 23.82 -1.67 19.88
CA LEU A 97 24.93 -2.50 19.41
C LEU A 97 26.24 -2.15 20.13
N GLU A 98 26.57 -0.87 20.23
CA GLU A 98 27.80 -0.40 20.88
C GLU A 98 27.81 -0.67 22.39
N ALA A 99 26.64 -0.61 23.06
CA ALA A 99 26.50 -1.00 24.45
C ALA A 99 26.79 -2.50 24.69
N LYS A 100 26.43 -3.37 23.73
CA LYS A 100 26.75 -4.81 23.78
C LYS A 100 28.25 -5.08 23.57
N LEU A 101 28.95 -4.24 22.81
CA LEU A 101 30.36 -4.44 22.44
C LEU A 101 31.39 -3.87 23.45
N GLN A 102 30.95 -3.30 24.58
CA GLN A 102 31.79 -2.76 25.68
C GLN A 102 33.07 -2.00 25.24
N THR A 103 32.97 -1.08 24.28
CA THR A 103 34.15 -0.33 23.81
C THR A 103 34.55 0.81 24.76
N ARG A 104 35.87 0.98 24.95
CA ARG A 104 36.54 1.82 25.96
C ARG A 104 36.49 3.34 25.70
N THR A 105 35.59 3.82 24.82
CA THR A 105 35.54 5.19 24.28
C THR A 105 34.37 6.04 24.82
N LYS A 106 34.03 5.88 26.10
CA LYS A 106 32.81 6.47 26.73
C LYS A 106 32.74 8.00 26.80
N LYS A 107 33.84 8.75 26.62
CA LYS A 107 33.86 10.23 26.72
C LYS A 107 33.52 10.91 25.40
N VAL A 108 34.26 10.61 24.33
CA VAL A 108 34.04 11.21 22.99
C VAL A 108 32.62 10.93 22.50
N TRP A 109 32.13 9.70 22.70
CA TRP A 109 30.78 9.34 22.28
C TRP A 109 29.67 10.03 23.09
N ARG A 110 29.93 10.42 24.33
CA ARG A 110 28.94 11.18 25.11
C ARG A 110 28.74 12.58 24.53
N PHE A 111 29.83 13.23 24.14
CA PHE A 111 29.80 14.55 23.51
C PHE A 111 29.13 14.51 22.13
N VAL A 112 29.50 13.56 21.28
CA VAL A 112 28.86 13.40 19.95
C VAL A 112 27.36 13.07 20.10
N SER A 113 26.99 12.26 21.10
CA SER A 113 25.57 12.01 21.39
C SER A 113 24.82 13.27 21.75
N THR A 114 25.35 14.09 22.68
CA THR A 114 24.66 15.31 23.12
C THR A 114 24.51 16.38 22.02
N LEU A 115 25.49 16.50 21.12
CA LEU A 115 25.39 17.40 19.97
C LEU A 115 24.32 16.95 18.98
N PHE A 116 24.27 15.64 18.73
CA PHE A 116 23.23 15.05 17.90
C PHE A 116 21.84 15.18 18.52
N ASP A 117 21.71 14.98 19.84
CA ASP A 117 20.44 15.12 20.55
C ASP A 117 19.86 16.53 20.41
N LYS A 118 20.70 17.56 20.60
CA LYS A 118 20.32 18.96 20.36
C LYS A 118 19.95 19.23 18.90
N LYS A 119 20.72 18.69 17.95
CA LYS A 119 20.47 18.82 16.51
C LYS A 119 19.11 18.22 16.14
N ILE A 120 18.84 16.98 16.55
CA ILE A 120 17.55 16.31 16.33
C ILE A 120 16.42 17.11 16.95
N GLN A 121 16.57 17.55 18.20
CA GLN A 121 15.53 18.32 18.88
C GLN A 121 15.20 19.62 18.11
N SER A 122 16.22 20.40 17.73
CA SER A 122 16.02 21.64 16.98
C SER A 122 15.39 21.42 15.59
N LYS A 123 15.78 20.35 14.89
CA LYS A 123 15.21 20.02 13.59
C LYS A 123 13.76 19.55 13.71
N LEU A 124 13.46 18.73 14.71
CA LEU A 124 12.10 18.26 14.97
C LEU A 124 11.18 19.41 15.38
N GLU A 125 11.66 20.34 16.20
CA GLU A 125 10.96 21.58 16.56
C GLU A 125 10.66 22.44 15.31
N ASN A 126 11.62 22.56 14.39
CA ASN A 126 11.43 23.29 13.13
C ASN A 126 10.35 22.64 12.25
N VAL A 127 10.45 21.33 12.01
CA VAL A 127 9.47 20.58 11.20
C VAL A 127 8.08 20.64 11.83
N LEU A 128 7.99 20.47 13.15
CA LEU A 128 6.74 20.59 13.88
C LEU A 128 6.14 22.00 13.70
N GLY A 129 6.94 23.06 13.75
CA GLY A 129 6.50 24.43 13.51
C GLY A 129 5.91 24.62 12.10
N ILE A 130 6.58 24.08 11.07
CA ILE A 130 6.08 24.14 9.69
C ILE A 130 4.75 23.39 9.57
N LEU A 131 4.68 22.15 10.07
CA LEU A 131 3.47 21.36 10.00
C LEU A 131 2.29 22.01 10.74
N GLN A 132 2.53 22.64 11.90
CA GLN A 132 1.50 23.39 12.62
C GLN A 132 0.95 24.56 11.81
N ILE A 133 1.82 25.32 11.11
CA ILE A 133 1.39 26.40 10.22
C ILE A 133 0.49 25.85 9.12
N LEU A 134 0.89 24.73 8.50
CA LEU A 134 0.11 24.09 7.43
C LEU A 134 -1.26 23.59 7.93
N ILE A 135 -1.33 23.02 9.14
CA ILE A 135 -2.59 22.61 9.75
C ILE A 135 -3.52 23.79 10.01
N GLU A 136 -3.01 24.94 10.46
CA GLU A 136 -3.87 26.13 10.64
C GLU A 136 -4.37 26.69 9.29
N GLN A 137 -3.55 26.60 8.24
CA GLN A 137 -3.95 26.98 6.88
C GLN A 137 -5.05 26.07 6.31
N LYS A 138 -5.27 24.87 6.84
CA LYS A 138 -6.35 23.98 6.38
C LYS A 138 -7.72 24.65 6.39
N LYS A 139 -7.97 25.52 7.39
CA LYS A 139 -9.23 26.29 7.53
C LYS A 139 -9.39 27.31 6.41
N VAL A 140 -8.29 27.94 5.99
CA VAL A 140 -8.26 28.91 4.88
C VAL A 140 -8.55 28.22 3.55
N HIS A 141 -8.10 26.97 3.39
CA HIS A 141 -8.33 26.16 2.19
C HIS A 141 -9.69 25.45 2.16
N ASN A 142 -10.55 25.65 3.16
CA ASN A 142 -11.86 24.97 3.30
C ASN A 142 -11.73 23.44 3.11
N LEU A 143 -10.67 22.86 3.66
CA LEU A 143 -10.46 21.41 3.62
C LEU A 143 -11.41 20.74 4.62
N LYS A 144 -12.10 19.70 4.18
CA LYS A 144 -13.06 18.96 4.99
C LYS A 144 -12.38 17.75 5.61
N GLU A 145 -12.56 17.61 6.92
CA GLU A 145 -12.20 16.38 7.62
C GLU A 145 -13.17 15.29 7.18
N VAL A 146 -12.64 14.14 6.77
CA VAL A 146 -13.46 12.96 6.52
C VAL A 146 -13.82 12.36 7.88
N ALA A 147 -15.02 12.67 8.37
CA ALA A 147 -15.54 12.14 9.63
C ALA A 147 -15.90 10.65 9.44
N GLY A 148 -15.02 9.77 9.92
CA GLY A 148 -15.17 8.33 9.84
C GLY A 148 -13.88 7.71 9.35
N GLY A 149 -13.32 6.80 10.15
CA GLY A 149 -12.06 6.13 9.84
C GLY A 149 -12.01 5.70 8.38
N VAL A 150 -10.90 6.05 7.73
CA VAL A 150 -10.56 5.84 6.33
C VAL A 150 -11.33 4.68 5.69
N THR A 151 -12.53 4.95 5.19
CA THR A 151 -13.08 4.19 4.08
C THR A 151 -12.47 4.84 2.86
N LEU A 152 -11.30 4.34 2.45
CA LEU A 152 -10.85 4.54 1.09
C LEU A 152 -12.07 4.27 0.19
N PRO A 153 -12.38 5.15 -0.79
CA PRO A 153 -13.35 4.78 -1.80
C PRO A 153 -12.94 3.40 -2.32
N PRO A 154 -13.88 2.44 -2.45
CA PRO A 154 -13.53 1.09 -2.87
C PRO A 154 -12.64 1.19 -4.10
N ARG A 155 -11.43 0.63 -3.99
CA ARG A 155 -10.46 0.60 -5.09
C ARG A 155 -11.21 0.06 -6.31
N GLN A 156 -11.09 0.76 -7.45
CA GLN A 156 -11.85 0.40 -8.64
C GLN A 156 -11.61 -1.07 -8.98
N LEU A 157 -12.70 -1.86 -8.99
CA LEU A 157 -12.63 -3.26 -9.34
C LEU A 157 -12.01 -3.40 -10.73
N THR A 158 -10.92 -4.13 -10.81
CA THR A 158 -10.28 -4.46 -12.07
C THR A 158 -11.12 -5.51 -12.79
N THR A 159 -11.50 -5.23 -14.03
CA THR A 159 -12.22 -6.18 -14.88
C THR A 159 -11.28 -6.85 -15.86
N SER A 160 -11.72 -7.96 -16.44
CA SER A 160 -11.03 -8.63 -17.53
C SER A 160 -11.22 -7.95 -18.89
N CYS A 161 -11.90 -6.79 -18.97
CA CYS A 161 -12.17 -6.12 -20.23
C CYS A 161 -10.85 -5.76 -20.95
N PRO A 162 -10.74 -6.03 -22.27
CA PRO A 162 -9.55 -5.66 -23.03
C PRO A 162 -9.30 -4.15 -23.01
N GLU A 163 -8.04 -3.74 -23.05
CA GLU A 163 -7.67 -2.35 -23.23
C GLU A 163 -7.96 -1.91 -24.68
N GLU A 164 -8.52 -0.70 -24.84
CA GLU A 164 -8.86 -0.13 -26.16
C GLU A 164 -7.61 0.14 -27.01
N TYR A 165 -6.47 0.34 -26.35
CA TYR A 165 -5.16 0.48 -26.98
C TYR A 165 -4.33 -0.79 -26.77
N GLY A 166 -3.57 -1.19 -27.80
CA GLY A 166 -2.73 -2.39 -27.74
C GLY A 166 -1.62 -2.31 -26.67
N VAL A 167 -1.29 -3.47 -26.10
CA VAL A 167 -0.16 -3.64 -25.17
C VAL A 167 1.09 -3.99 -25.97
N TYR A 168 2.19 -3.27 -25.74
CA TYR A 168 3.46 -3.47 -26.46
C TYR A 168 4.58 -3.90 -25.51
N GLY A 169 5.54 -4.69 -26.02
CA GLY A 169 6.77 -5.05 -25.30
C GLY A 169 6.57 -6.09 -24.19
N ARG A 170 5.41 -6.76 -24.14
CA ARG A 170 5.06 -7.81 -23.17
C ARG A 170 4.99 -9.20 -23.77
N ASP A 171 5.41 -9.36 -25.02
CA ASP A 171 5.31 -10.64 -25.74
C ASP A 171 6.14 -11.74 -25.07
N ILE A 172 7.35 -11.41 -24.62
CA ILE A 172 8.22 -12.38 -23.92
C ILE A 172 7.57 -12.83 -22.62
N ASP A 173 7.13 -11.86 -21.79
CA ASP A 173 6.47 -12.13 -20.51
C ASP A 173 5.23 -13.02 -20.69
N LYS A 174 4.41 -12.73 -21.71
CA LYS A 174 3.23 -13.52 -22.08
C LYS A 174 3.61 -14.96 -22.46
N GLU A 175 4.61 -15.14 -23.30
CA GLU A 175 5.04 -16.48 -23.72
C GLU A 175 5.63 -17.31 -22.58
N GLU A 176 6.32 -16.69 -21.62
CA GLU A 176 6.79 -17.38 -20.42
C GLU A 176 5.65 -17.91 -19.55
N ILE A 177 4.58 -17.12 -19.40
CA ILE A 177 3.38 -17.55 -18.67
C ILE A 177 2.75 -18.75 -19.36
N PHE A 178 2.59 -18.72 -20.69
CA PHE A 178 2.04 -19.86 -21.43
C PHE A 178 2.90 -21.12 -21.34
N LYS A 179 4.23 -20.98 -21.37
CA LYS A 179 5.14 -22.12 -21.15
C LYS A 179 4.88 -22.76 -19.79
N LYS A 180 4.74 -21.96 -18.72
CA LYS A 180 4.42 -22.47 -17.38
C LYS A 180 3.06 -23.17 -17.34
N LEU A 181 2.03 -22.56 -17.94
CA LEU A 181 0.69 -23.16 -18.03
C LEU A 181 0.64 -24.46 -18.87
N GLN A 182 1.59 -24.64 -19.79
CA GLN A 182 1.69 -25.84 -20.63
C GLN A 182 2.46 -26.98 -19.95
N LEU A 183 3.54 -26.67 -19.22
CA LEU A 183 4.42 -27.64 -18.56
C LEU A 183 3.69 -28.48 -17.50
N ASP A 184 2.72 -27.90 -16.79
CA ASP A 184 1.97 -28.61 -15.74
C ASP A 184 0.90 -29.58 -16.28
N ASN A 185 0.61 -29.58 -17.60
CA ASN A 185 -0.28 -30.59 -18.18
C ASN A 185 0.36 -31.99 -18.28
N ALA A 186 1.66 -32.11 -17.99
CA ALA A 186 2.38 -33.39 -18.08
C ALA A 186 2.26 -34.27 -16.81
N ASN A 187 1.98 -33.66 -15.64
CA ASN A 187 1.90 -34.35 -14.34
C ASN A 187 0.51 -34.13 -13.72
N GLY A 188 -0.45 -34.95 -14.15
CA GLY A 188 -1.89 -34.70 -14.05
C GLY A 188 -2.58 -34.78 -12.68
N ASP A 189 -2.06 -34.14 -11.63
CA ASP A 189 -2.81 -33.98 -10.36
C ASP A 189 -2.53 -32.68 -9.58
N GLU A 190 -1.60 -31.81 -10.02
CA GLU A 190 -1.20 -30.62 -9.26
C GLU A 190 -1.76 -29.32 -9.84
N ILE A 191 -2.14 -28.37 -8.97
CA ILE A 191 -2.67 -27.07 -9.36
C ILE A 191 -1.50 -26.17 -9.82
N CYS A 192 -1.51 -25.75 -11.09
CA CYS A 192 -0.55 -24.77 -11.61
C CYS A 192 -0.83 -23.37 -11.03
N VAL A 193 0.16 -22.79 -10.36
CA VAL A 193 0.10 -21.41 -9.84
C VAL A 193 1.21 -20.58 -10.46
N VAL A 194 0.83 -19.49 -11.14
CA VAL A 194 1.77 -18.54 -11.76
C VAL A 194 1.68 -17.18 -11.08
N PRO A 195 2.61 -16.84 -10.17
CA PRO A 195 2.61 -15.54 -9.52
C PRO A 195 3.19 -14.45 -10.45
N ILE A 196 2.53 -13.29 -10.52
CA ILE A 196 3.02 -12.08 -11.20
C ILE A 196 3.31 -11.04 -10.13
N VAL A 197 4.59 -10.78 -9.85
CA VAL A 197 5.04 -9.90 -8.77
C VAL A 197 5.83 -8.72 -9.33
N GLY A 198 5.66 -7.56 -8.73
CA GLY A 198 6.34 -6.34 -9.15
C GLY A 198 5.75 -5.11 -8.48
N MET A 199 6.48 -3.99 -8.57
CA MET A 199 6.09 -2.71 -7.97
C MET A 199 4.73 -2.22 -8.50
N GLY A 200 4.08 -1.32 -7.75
CA GLY A 200 2.85 -0.66 -8.19
C GLY A 200 3.05 0.05 -9.54
N GLY A 201 2.05 -0.01 -10.42
CA GLY A 201 2.09 0.69 -11.72
C GLY A 201 2.95 0.04 -12.82
N VAL A 202 3.63 -1.08 -12.57
CA VAL A 202 4.48 -1.75 -13.59
C VAL A 202 3.69 -2.47 -14.70
N GLY A 203 2.36 -2.59 -14.56
CA GLY A 203 1.49 -3.23 -15.54
C GLY A 203 1.21 -4.73 -15.29
N LYS A 204 1.25 -5.20 -14.04
CA LYS A 204 0.94 -6.60 -13.67
C LYS A 204 -0.46 -7.02 -14.13
N THR A 205 -1.47 -6.25 -13.75
CA THR A 205 -2.87 -6.45 -14.13
C THR A 205 -3.04 -6.43 -15.65
N THR A 206 -2.36 -5.52 -16.34
CA THR A 206 -2.36 -5.44 -17.81
C THR A 206 -1.79 -6.71 -18.46
N LEU A 207 -0.68 -7.24 -17.94
CA LEU A 207 -0.13 -8.51 -18.42
C LEU A 207 -1.09 -9.68 -18.16
N ALA A 208 -1.69 -9.75 -16.97
CA ALA A 208 -2.68 -10.77 -16.64
C ALA A 208 -3.91 -10.71 -17.57
N ARG A 209 -4.42 -9.51 -17.88
CA ARG A 209 -5.51 -9.31 -18.86
C ARG A 209 -5.12 -9.77 -20.25
N LEU A 210 -3.88 -9.49 -20.67
CA LEU A 210 -3.36 -9.89 -21.97
C LEU A 210 -3.34 -11.41 -22.12
N VAL A 211 -2.92 -12.13 -21.07
CA VAL A 211 -2.95 -13.60 -21.03
C VAL A 211 -4.39 -14.12 -21.00
N TYR A 212 -5.24 -13.59 -20.11
CA TYR A 212 -6.62 -14.05 -19.91
C TYR A 212 -7.51 -13.95 -21.16
N ASN A 213 -7.23 -12.96 -22.00
CA ASN A 213 -7.99 -12.70 -23.24
C ASN A 213 -7.38 -13.32 -24.49
N ASP A 214 -6.19 -13.92 -24.39
CA ASP A 214 -5.52 -14.61 -25.50
C ASP A 214 -6.36 -15.80 -25.99
N ASN A 215 -6.35 -16.05 -27.30
CA ASN A 215 -7.15 -17.13 -27.90
C ASN A 215 -6.72 -18.50 -27.39
N ARG A 216 -5.45 -18.69 -27.04
CA ARG A 216 -4.95 -19.94 -26.45
C ARG A 216 -5.62 -20.28 -25.12
N VAL A 217 -6.07 -19.29 -24.35
CA VAL A 217 -6.84 -19.55 -23.13
C VAL A 217 -8.24 -20.06 -23.48
N LYS A 218 -8.89 -19.43 -24.46
CA LYS A 218 -10.23 -19.85 -24.92
C LYS A 218 -10.23 -21.26 -25.51
N GLU A 219 -9.14 -21.66 -26.15
CA GLU A 219 -8.99 -22.97 -26.79
C GLU A 219 -8.62 -24.10 -25.80
N ASN A 220 -7.93 -23.77 -24.70
CA ASN A 220 -7.35 -24.78 -23.79
C ASN A 220 -8.04 -24.91 -22.43
N PHE A 221 -8.95 -23.99 -22.07
CA PHE A 221 -9.64 -24.00 -20.78
C PHE A 221 -11.16 -23.96 -21.01
N ASP A 222 -11.86 -24.91 -20.39
CA ASP A 222 -13.33 -25.00 -20.45
C ASP A 222 -14.01 -23.85 -19.71
N LEU A 223 -13.35 -23.38 -18.65
CA LEU A 223 -13.85 -22.34 -17.75
C LEU A 223 -12.75 -21.34 -17.46
N LYS A 224 -13.15 -20.07 -17.30
CA LYS A 224 -12.26 -19.05 -16.78
C LYS A 224 -13.01 -18.08 -15.89
N ALA A 225 -12.33 -17.57 -14.87
CA ALA A 225 -12.88 -16.57 -13.96
C ALA A 225 -11.82 -15.52 -13.62
N TRP A 226 -12.25 -14.27 -13.52
CA TRP A 226 -11.42 -13.15 -13.09
C TRP A 226 -11.99 -12.56 -11.81
N VAL A 227 -11.19 -12.53 -10.74
CA VAL A 227 -11.61 -12.00 -9.44
C VAL A 227 -10.61 -10.99 -8.93
N CYS A 228 -11.07 -9.78 -8.69
CA CYS A 228 -10.32 -8.75 -7.98
C CYS A 228 -10.46 -8.98 -6.46
N VAL A 229 -9.34 -9.24 -5.79
CA VAL A 229 -9.26 -9.35 -4.33
C VAL A 229 -9.09 -7.94 -3.79
N SER A 230 -10.11 -7.42 -3.10
CA SER A 230 -10.02 -6.08 -2.49
C SER A 230 -9.28 -6.11 -1.16
N ASP A 231 -8.83 -4.94 -0.69
CA ASP A 231 -8.18 -4.75 0.62
C ASP A 231 -8.97 -5.36 1.80
N THR A 232 -10.31 -5.38 1.72
CA THR A 232 -11.15 -6.16 2.63
C THR A 232 -11.32 -7.58 2.11
N PHE A 233 -10.59 -8.53 2.70
CA PHE A 233 -10.74 -9.95 2.40
C PHE A 233 -12.12 -10.45 2.84
N ASP A 234 -12.95 -10.83 1.88
CA ASP A 234 -14.23 -11.50 2.09
C ASP A 234 -14.29 -12.78 1.26
N GLY A 235 -14.01 -13.90 1.91
CA GLY A 235 -14.04 -15.23 1.26
C GLY A 235 -15.41 -15.61 0.70
N SER A 236 -16.50 -15.12 1.28
CA SER A 236 -17.85 -15.39 0.78
C SER A 236 -18.11 -14.62 -0.51
N ARG A 237 -17.68 -13.35 -0.57
CA ARG A 237 -17.75 -12.53 -1.79
C ARG A 237 -16.90 -13.13 -2.91
N ILE A 238 -15.65 -13.49 -2.62
CA ILE A 238 -14.75 -14.11 -3.59
C ILE A 238 -15.34 -15.41 -4.14
N ALA A 239 -15.78 -16.32 -3.26
CA ALA A 239 -16.39 -17.58 -3.68
C ALA A 239 -17.65 -17.35 -4.54
N LYS A 240 -18.48 -16.37 -4.17
CA LYS A 240 -19.65 -15.98 -4.96
C LYS A 240 -19.27 -15.48 -6.35
N THR A 241 -18.30 -14.57 -6.46
CA THR A 241 -17.83 -14.05 -7.75
C THR A 241 -17.25 -15.16 -8.63
N ILE A 242 -16.44 -16.07 -8.06
CA ILE A 242 -15.91 -17.23 -8.81
C ILE A 242 -17.07 -18.06 -9.38
N LEU A 243 -18.08 -18.35 -8.56
CA LEU A 243 -19.21 -19.17 -8.99
C LEU A 243 -19.97 -18.47 -10.12
N GLU A 244 -20.30 -17.18 -9.98
CA GLU A 244 -21.03 -16.40 -10.97
C GLU A 244 -20.27 -16.27 -12.31
N GLU A 245 -18.95 -16.10 -12.27
CA GLU A 245 -18.08 -16.08 -13.46
C GLU A 245 -18.03 -17.44 -14.15
N VAL A 246 -17.93 -18.52 -13.38
CA VAL A 246 -17.87 -19.90 -13.90
C VAL A 246 -19.20 -20.37 -14.47
N THR A 247 -20.32 -20.01 -13.83
CA THR A 247 -21.67 -20.46 -14.25
C THR A 247 -22.38 -19.47 -15.15
N LEU A 248 -21.84 -18.25 -15.32
CA LEU A 248 -22.47 -17.13 -16.04
C LEU A 248 -23.92 -16.88 -15.60
N SER A 249 -24.22 -17.13 -14.33
CA SER A 249 -25.56 -17.03 -13.76
C SER A 249 -25.52 -16.45 -12.35
N ASN A 250 -26.51 -15.62 -12.04
CA ASN A 250 -26.62 -14.96 -10.74
C ASN A 250 -26.78 -15.98 -9.62
N CYS A 251 -26.09 -15.75 -8.50
CA CYS A 251 -26.16 -16.63 -7.34
C CYS A 251 -26.77 -15.90 -6.14
N ASP A 252 -27.85 -16.45 -5.57
CA ASP A 252 -28.49 -15.94 -4.35
C ASP A 252 -28.03 -16.67 -3.06
N ILE A 253 -26.93 -17.43 -3.15
CA ILE A 253 -26.40 -18.14 -2.00
C ILE A 253 -25.52 -17.21 -1.16
N HIS A 254 -25.84 -17.14 0.13
CA HIS A 254 -25.04 -16.42 1.13
C HIS A 254 -24.18 -17.34 2.02
N SER A 255 -24.42 -18.65 2.00
CA SER A 255 -23.64 -19.61 2.79
C SER A 255 -22.36 -20.03 2.06
N LEU A 256 -21.20 -19.76 2.67
CA LEU A 256 -19.88 -20.15 2.17
C LEU A 256 -19.80 -21.66 1.85
N ASN A 257 -20.35 -22.50 2.71
CA ASN A 257 -20.33 -23.96 2.52
C ASN A 257 -21.09 -24.36 1.24
N LEU A 258 -22.26 -23.77 1.01
CA LEU A 258 -23.04 -24.04 -0.20
C LEU A 258 -22.37 -23.50 -1.46
N LEU A 259 -21.71 -22.34 -1.37
CA LEU A 259 -20.88 -21.80 -2.47
C LEU A 259 -19.75 -22.76 -2.83
N GLN A 260 -19.01 -23.27 -1.84
CA GLN A 260 -17.92 -24.21 -2.07
C GLN A 260 -18.39 -25.53 -2.70
N ILE A 261 -19.52 -26.08 -2.24
CA ILE A 261 -20.11 -27.29 -2.83
C ILE A 261 -20.44 -27.04 -4.31
N ARG A 262 -21.12 -25.94 -4.64
CA ARG A 262 -21.47 -25.61 -6.03
C ARG A 262 -20.26 -25.32 -6.91
N ILE A 263 -19.24 -24.64 -6.41
CA ILE A 263 -17.99 -24.41 -7.15
C ILE A 263 -17.34 -25.76 -7.46
N ARG A 264 -17.23 -26.64 -6.46
CA ARG A 264 -16.67 -27.98 -6.63
C ARG A 264 -17.42 -28.78 -7.69
N GLU A 265 -18.74 -28.76 -7.68
CA GLU A 265 -19.57 -29.44 -8.68
C GLU A 265 -19.37 -28.83 -10.07
N SER A 266 -19.28 -27.50 -10.16
CA SER A 266 -19.18 -26.76 -11.43
C SER A 266 -17.81 -26.93 -12.11
N LEU A 267 -16.74 -27.07 -11.32
CA LEU A 267 -15.36 -27.29 -11.78
C LEU A 267 -15.02 -28.77 -12.01
N LYS A 268 -15.84 -29.70 -11.51
CA LYS A 268 -15.54 -31.14 -11.55
C LYS A 268 -15.33 -31.62 -12.99
N GLY A 269 -14.15 -32.17 -13.25
CA GLY A 269 -13.78 -32.76 -14.54
C GLY A 269 -13.56 -31.75 -15.67
N LYS A 270 -13.43 -30.45 -15.34
CA LYS A 270 -13.15 -29.39 -16.30
C LYS A 270 -11.78 -28.78 -16.06
N LYS A 271 -11.14 -28.33 -17.13
CA LYS A 271 -9.92 -27.54 -17.06
C LYS A 271 -10.29 -26.06 -16.94
N PHE A 272 -9.81 -25.39 -15.90
CA PHE A 272 -10.19 -24.01 -15.60
C PHE A 272 -8.98 -23.10 -15.38
N LEU A 273 -9.14 -21.82 -15.74
CA LEU A 273 -8.19 -20.75 -15.44
C LEU A 273 -8.82 -19.77 -14.44
N LEU A 274 -8.17 -19.56 -13.30
CA LEU A 274 -8.60 -18.59 -12.30
C LEU A 274 -7.55 -17.50 -12.18
N VAL A 275 -7.95 -16.24 -12.39
CA VAL A 275 -7.11 -15.06 -12.10
C VAL A 275 -7.59 -14.41 -10.82
N LEU A 276 -6.68 -14.33 -9.84
CA LEU A 276 -6.85 -13.55 -8.62
C LEU A 276 -5.98 -12.30 -8.74
N ASP A 277 -6.59 -11.15 -8.97
CA ASP A 277 -5.90 -9.87 -9.16
C ASP A 277 -5.84 -9.06 -7.87
N ASP A 278 -4.75 -8.31 -7.70
CA ASP A 278 -4.44 -7.46 -6.53
C ASP A 278 -4.48 -8.19 -5.16
N VAL A 279 -3.86 -9.37 -5.09
CA VAL A 279 -3.60 -10.14 -3.84
C VAL A 279 -2.47 -9.54 -3.00
#